data_AF-F9F9A5-F1
#
_entry.id   AF-F9F9A5-F1
#
_cell.length_a   1.000
_cell.length_b   1.000
_cell.length_c   1.000
_cell.angle_alpha   90.00
_cell.angle_beta   90.00
_cell.angle_gamma   90.00
#
_symmetry.space_group_name_H-M   'P 1'
#
loop_
_entity.id
_entity.type
_entity.pdbx_description
1 polymer ?
#
loop_
_entity_poly.entity_id
_entity_poly.type
_entity_poly.pdbx_seq_one_letter_code
_entity_poly.pdbx_strand_id
1 'polypeptide(L)' 'SGLEGLSSAVYTRVLGWTKEELDVLLAKVRREMKDRTIHSYWPIYVVYGQKPEK' A
#
# COMPACT_ATOMS: atom_id res chain seq x y z
N SER A 1 4.98 -2.90 -10.26
CA SER A 1 5.00 -1.66 -9.43
C SER A 1 4.97 -2.07 -7.96
N GLY A 2 5.42 -1.23 -7.02
CA GLY A 2 5.41 -1.58 -5.58
C GLY A 2 4.02 -1.93 -5.04
N LEU A 3 2.97 -1.25 -5.54
CA LEU A 3 1.58 -1.48 -5.20
C LEU A 3 1.10 -2.92 -5.46
N GLU A 4 1.46 -3.47 -6.63
CA GLU A 4 1.05 -4.82 -7.03
C GLU A 4 1.77 -5.90 -6.21
N GLY A 5 3.08 -5.74 -5.98
CA GLY A 5 3.87 -6.69 -5.20
C GLY A 5 3.38 -6.82 -3.75
N LEU A 6 3.09 -5.69 -3.10
CA LEU A 6 2.56 -5.66 -1.73
C LEU A 6 1.16 -6.26 -1.65
N SER A 7 0.31 -6.00 -2.65
CA SER A 7 -1.09 -6.43 -2.64
C SER A 7 -1.25 -7.89 -3.05
N SER A 8 -0.41 -8.40 -3.94
CA SER A 8 -0.59 -9.73 -4.53
C SER A 8 -0.58 -10.84 -3.49
N ALA A 9 0.39 -10.86 -2.57
CA ALA A 9 0.49 -11.90 -1.55
C ALA A 9 -0.71 -11.89 -0.59
N VAL A 10 -1.12 -10.71 -0.11
CA VAL A 10 -2.23 -10.59 0.84
C VAL A 10 -3.55 -10.99 0.18
N TYR A 11 -3.86 -10.42 -0.98
CA TYR A 11 -5.18 -10.63 -1.61
C TYR A 11 -5.32 -12.04 -2.19
N THR A 12 -4.30 -12.57 -2.87
CA THR A 12 -4.44 -13.86 -3.55
C THR A 12 -4.18 -15.06 -2.63
N ARG A 13 -3.23 -14.97 -1.69
CA ARG A 13 -2.86 -16.11 -0.83
C ARG A 13 -3.58 -16.14 0.50
N VAL A 14 -3.85 -14.98 1.10
CA VAL A 14 -4.49 -14.90 2.42
C VAL A 14 -6.00 -14.71 2.28
N LEU A 15 -6.43 -13.81 1.39
CA LEU A 15 -7.85 -13.49 1.22
C LEU A 15 -8.53 -14.31 0.12
N GLY A 16 -7.78 -15.12 -0.64
CA GLY A 16 -8.31 -16.05 -1.64
C GLY A 16 -8.88 -15.39 -2.90
N TRP A 17 -8.54 -14.12 -3.16
CA TRP A 17 -9.00 -13.42 -4.36
C TRP A 17 -8.33 -13.97 -5.61
N THR A 18 -9.07 -13.89 -6.73
CA THR A 18 -8.49 -14.10 -8.05
C THR A 18 -7.58 -12.94 -8.43
N LYS A 19 -6.69 -13.18 -9.40
CA LYS A 19 -5.79 -12.13 -9.89
C LYS A 19 -6.58 -11.02 -10.59
N GLU A 20 -7.63 -11.40 -11.30
CA GLU A 20 -8.51 -10.48 -12.04
C GLU A 20 -9.23 -9.51 -11.10
N GLU A 21 -9.75 -10.00 -9.98
CA GLU A 21 -10.37 -9.15 -8.94
C GLU A 21 -9.36 -8.16 -8.34
N LEU A 22 -8.14 -8.63 -8.06
CA LEU A 22 -7.07 -7.76 -7.59
C LEU A 22 -6.71 -6.70 -8.64
N ASP A 23 -6.60 -7.07 -9.91
CA ASP A 23 -6.24 -6.13 -10.98
C ASP A 23 -7.30 -5.03 -11.16
N VAL A 24 -8.58 -5.37 -11.02
CA VAL A 24 -9.68 -4.39 -11.02
C VAL A 24 -9.58 -3.43 -9.84
N LEU A 25 -9.27 -3.93 -8.64
CA LEU A 25 -9.02 -3.09 -7.47
C LEU A 25 -7.83 -2.15 -7.71
N LEU A 26 -6.70 -2.69 -8.15
CA LEU A 26 -5.49 -1.92 -8.40
C LEU A 26 -5.66 -0.88 -9.51
N ALA A 27 -6.51 -1.14 -10.51
CA ALA A 27 -6.87 -0.16 -11.53
C ALA A 27 -7.57 1.07 -10.91
N LYS A 28 -8.52 0.85 -9.97
CA LYS A 28 -9.21 1.93 -9.24
C LYS A 28 -8.24 2.70 -8.35
N VAL A 29 -7.39 2.00 -7.59
CA VAL A 29 -6.37 2.63 -6.75
C VAL A 29 -5.42 3.51 -7.56
N ARG A 30 -4.93 3.04 -8.72
CA ARG A 30 -4.05 3.84 -9.60
C ARG A 30 -4.73 5.10 -10.12
N ARG A 31 -6.06 5.08 -10.32
CA ARG A 31 -6.83 6.26 -10.72
C ARG A 31 -6.90 7.27 -9.57
N GLU A 32 -7.24 6.81 -8.37
CA GLU A 32 -7.35 7.67 -7.17
C GLU A 32 -6.00 8.25 -6.75
N MET A 33 -4.91 7.50 -6.89
CA MET A 33 -3.55 8.01 -6.66
C MET A 33 -3.17 9.18 -7.58
N LYS A 34 -3.84 9.33 -8.73
CA LYS A 34 -3.63 10.46 -9.67
C LYS A 34 -4.64 11.58 -9.47
N ASP A 35 -5.66 11.36 -8.64
CA ASP A 35 -6.71 12.33 -8.39
C ASP A 35 -6.22 13.41 -7.43
N ARG A 36 -6.16 14.65 -7.92
CA ARG A 36 -5.68 15.81 -7.15
C ARG A 36 -6.75 16.37 -6.20
N THR A 37 -7.98 15.91 -6.30
CA THR A 37 -9.07 16.31 -5.39
C THR A 37 -8.98 15.56 -4.05
N ILE A 38 -8.26 14.43 -4.02
CA ILE A 38 -8.03 13.64 -2.82
C ILE A 38 -6.83 14.21 -2.07
N HIS A 39 -7.06 14.77 -0.88
CA HIS A 39 -6.00 15.19 0.04
C HIS A 39 -5.61 14.03 0.96
N SER A 40 -4.65 13.22 0.51
CA SER A 40 -4.15 12.08 1.29
C SER A 40 -3.43 12.54 2.55
N TYR A 41 -3.96 12.15 3.71
CA TYR A 41 -3.34 12.40 5.01
C TYR A 41 -2.77 11.10 5.58
N TRP A 42 -1.50 11.10 6.01
CA TRP A 42 -0.87 9.96 6.65
C TRP A 42 -0.10 10.41 7.90
N PRO A 43 -0.46 9.97 9.12
CA PRO A 43 0.37 10.19 10.29
C PRO A 43 1.66 9.38 10.16
N ILE A 44 2.77 10.07 9.92
CA ILE A 44 4.11 9.48 9.91
C ILE A 44 4.73 9.73 11.29
N TYR A 45 4.92 8.66 12.05
CA TYR A 45 5.61 8.70 13.33
C TYR A 45 7.11 8.48 13.11
N VAL A 46 7.92 9.46 13.50
CA VAL A 46 9.38 9.36 13.45
C VAL A 46 9.90 9.16 14.87
N VAL A 47 10.59 8.05 15.08
CA VAL A 47 11.22 7.70 16.36
C VAL A 47 12.73 7.60 16.16
N TYR A 48 13.47 8.18 17.10
CA TYR A 48 14.93 8.16 17.11
C TYR A 48 15.42 7.30 18.27
N GLY A 49 16.38 6.42 18.00
CA GLY A 49 17.10 5.66 19.02
C GLY A 49 18.58 5.99 18.97
N GLN A 50 19.17 6.30 20.13
CA GLN A 50 20.61 6.46 20.27
C GLN A 50 21.18 5.20 20.91
N LYS A 51 22.20 4.61 20.28
CA LYS A 51 22.96 3.51 20.89
C LYS A 51 23.67 4.05 22.15
N PRO A 52 23.58 3.37 23.29
CA PRO A 52 24.27 3.81 24.50
C PRO A 52 25.79 3.81 24.31
N GLU A 53 26.46 4.81 24.88
CA GLU A 53 27.92 4.80 25.03
C GLU A 53 28.30 3.75 26.09
N LYS A 54 29.50 3.16 25.92
CA LYS A 54 29.97 2.01 26.70
C LYS A 54 30.02 2.30 28.20
#